data_AF-A0A1W9I2N0-F1
#
_entry.id   AF-A0A1W9I2N0-F1
#
_cell.length_a   1.000
_cell.length_b   1.000
_cell.length_c   1.000
_cell.angle_alpha   90.00
_cell.angle_beta   90.00
_cell.angle_gamma   90.00
#
_symmetry.space_group_name_H-M   'P 1'
#
loop_
_entity.id
_entity.type
_entity.pdbx_description
1 polymer ?
#
loop_
_entity_poly.entity_id
_entity_poly.type
_entity_poly.pdbx_seq_one_letter_code
_entity_poly.pdbx_strand_id
1 'polypeptide(L)'
;MENKTEKIHKPKLEHVALALTSTLKINKWFEQINAKKKIKLSRKDLINWLIDRLPENLSAGDLNALIEKFYDNEKYLRQLLREVKAAKASGSNENLDIILKTKKLDARRDQEEVPVSNPSSLGK
;
A
#
# COMPACT_ATOMS: atom_id res chain seq x y z
N MET A 1 37.25 -13.08 24.11
CA MET A 1 36.42 -12.21 23.26
C MET A 1 35.24 -13.05 22.79
N GLU A 2 34.08 -12.90 23.43
CA GLU A 2 32.88 -13.68 23.10
C GLU A 2 32.11 -13.00 21.98
N ASN A 3 31.97 -13.69 20.84
CA ASN A 3 31.14 -13.25 19.72
C ASN A 3 29.65 -13.42 20.10
N LYS A 4 28.98 -12.31 20.42
CA LYS A 4 27.51 -12.26 20.50
C LYS A 4 26.93 -12.49 19.12
N THR A 5 26.31 -13.64 18.91
CA THR A 5 25.53 -13.93 17.71
C THR A 5 24.22 -13.16 17.76
N GLU A 6 24.11 -12.10 16.97
CA GLU A 6 22.86 -11.36 16.78
C GLU A 6 21.81 -12.27 16.15
N LYS A 7 20.69 -12.45 16.83
CA LYS A 7 19.55 -13.23 16.33
C LYS A 7 18.82 -12.42 15.26
N ILE A 8 19.06 -12.71 13.99
CA ILE A 8 18.35 -12.14 12.85
C ILE A 8 16.85 -12.44 13.00
N HIS A 9 16.05 -11.41 13.26
CA HIS A 9 14.59 -11.52 13.22
C HIS A 9 14.13 -11.62 11.77
N LYS A 10 13.61 -12.79 11.39
CA LYS A 10 12.95 -12.95 10.09
C LYS A 10 11.62 -12.19 10.12
N PRO A 11 11.28 -11.42 9.09
CA PRO A 11 10.00 -10.73 9.03
C PRO A 11 8.86 -11.76 9.06
N LYS A 12 7.79 -11.43 9.78
CA LYS A 12 6.57 -12.23 9.74
C LYS A 12 5.96 -12.08 8.35
N LEU A 13 5.85 -13.19 7.63
CA LEU A 13 5.22 -13.21 6.31
C LEU A 13 3.72 -13.41 6.50
N GLU A 14 2.93 -12.46 6.01
CA GLU A 14 1.48 -12.61 5.98
C GLU A 14 1.08 -13.53 4.82
N HIS A 15 0.23 -14.51 5.11
CA HIS A 15 -0.32 -15.41 4.09
C HIS A 15 -1.60 -14.80 3.52
N VAL A 16 -1.53 -14.35 2.27
CA VAL A 16 -2.69 -13.79 1.56
C VAL A 16 -3.37 -14.89 0.74
N ALA A 17 -4.65 -15.15 1.04
CA ALA A 17 -5.47 -16.03 0.23
C ALA A 17 -5.92 -15.32 -1.05
N LEU A 18 -5.67 -15.91 -2.21
CA LEU A 18 -6.11 -15.38 -3.50
C LEU A 18 -7.56 -15.80 -3.78
N ALA A 19 -8.36 -14.85 -4.29
CA ALA A 19 -9.69 -15.16 -4.80
C ALA A 19 -9.62 -16.19 -5.94
N LEU A 20 -10.65 -17.06 -6.04
CA LEU A 20 -10.70 -18.13 -7.04
C LEU A 20 -10.49 -17.62 -8.47
N THR A 21 -11.12 -16.49 -8.82
CA THR A 21 -11.00 -15.87 -10.14
C THR A 21 -9.56 -15.45 -10.45
N SER A 22 -8.85 -14.88 -9.47
CA SER A 22 -7.43 -14.51 -9.60
C SER A 22 -6.54 -15.76 -9.76
N THR A 23 -6.82 -16.80 -9.00
CA THR A 23 -6.11 -18.09 -9.08
C THR A 23 -6.23 -18.72 -10.47
N LEU A 24 -7.44 -18.69 -11.06
CA LEU A 24 -7.67 -19.20 -12.42
C LEU A 24 -6.91 -18.40 -13.49
N LYS A 25 -6.85 -17.06 -13.38
CA LYS A 25 -6.07 -16.23 -14.30
C LYS A 25 -4.58 -16.56 -14.24
N ILE A 26 -4.03 -16.66 -13.02
CA ILE A 26 -2.62 -17.01 -12.81
C ILE A 26 -2.30 -18.39 -13.39
N ASN A 27 -3.19 -19.38 -13.23
CA ASN A 27 -3.00 -20.72 -13.82
C ASN A 27 -2.87 -20.65 -15.34
N LYS A 28 -3.78 -19.91 -16.01
CA LYS A 28 -3.75 -19.75 -17.46
C LYS A 28 -2.46 -19.08 -17.94
N TRP A 29 -1.99 -18.03 -17.25
CA TRP A 29 -0.71 -17.39 -17.58
C TRP A 29 0.47 -18.33 -17.38
N PHE A 30 0.44 -19.13 -16.32
CA PHE A 30 1.47 -20.11 -16.02
C PHE A 30 1.56 -21.20 -17.11
N GLU A 31 0.41 -21.73 -17.55
CA GLU A 31 0.32 -22.67 -18.67
C GLU A 31 0.87 -22.07 -19.97
N GLN A 32 0.50 -20.82 -20.28
CA GLN A 32 0.99 -20.12 -21.48
C GLN A 32 2.51 -19.93 -21.48
N ILE A 33 3.10 -19.58 -20.34
CA ILE A 33 4.55 -19.40 -20.20
C ILE A 33 5.27 -20.73 -20.38
N ASN A 34 4.80 -21.78 -19.71
CA ASN A 34 5.39 -23.12 -19.80
C ASN A 34 5.25 -23.74 -21.19
N ALA A 35 4.16 -23.43 -21.90
CA ALA A 35 3.97 -23.87 -23.28
C ALA A 35 4.97 -23.20 -24.25
N LYS A 36 5.33 -21.93 -24.01
CA LYS A 36 6.24 -21.18 -24.88
C LYS A 36 7.71 -21.38 -24.55
N LYS A 37 8.06 -21.52 -23.28
CA LYS A 37 9.45 -21.65 -22.82
C LYS A 37 9.60 -22.85 -21.91
N LYS A 38 10.65 -23.63 -22.12
CA LYS A 38 11.06 -24.75 -21.25
C LYS A 38 11.69 -24.26 -19.92
N ILE A 39 11.19 -23.16 -19.36
CA ILE A 39 11.69 -22.59 -18.12
C ILE A 39 10.78 -23.06 -16.99
N LYS A 40 11.36 -23.61 -15.92
CA LYS A 40 10.64 -23.94 -14.69
C LYS A 40 10.45 -22.65 -13.88
N LEU A 41 9.45 -21.85 -14.23
CA LEU A 41 9.03 -20.74 -13.38
C LEU A 41 8.19 -21.30 -12.23
N SER A 42 8.38 -20.86 -10.99
CA SER A 42 7.44 -21.22 -9.93
C SER A 42 6.26 -20.25 -9.90
N ARG A 43 5.10 -20.69 -9.39
CA ARG A 43 3.93 -19.80 -9.22
C ARG A 43 4.27 -18.58 -8.36
N LYS A 44 5.10 -18.77 -7.34
CA LYS A 44 5.54 -17.72 -6.42
C LYS A 44 6.35 -16.66 -7.16
N ASP A 45 7.27 -17.07 -8.03
CA ASP A 45 8.12 -16.14 -8.79
C ASP A 45 7.29 -15.29 -9.75
N LEU A 46 6.29 -15.89 -10.41
CA LEU A 46 5.38 -15.15 -11.29
C LEU A 46 4.61 -14.06 -10.52
N ILE A 47 4.11 -14.39 -9.33
CA ILE A 47 3.35 -13.44 -8.51
C ILE A 47 4.26 -12.33 -8.00
N ASN A 48 5.45 -12.68 -7.48
CA ASN A 48 6.42 -11.68 -7.04
C ASN A 48 6.80 -10.74 -8.18
N TRP A 49 7.10 -11.29 -9.36
CA TRP A 49 7.43 -10.47 -10.54
C TRP A 49 6.29 -9.54 -10.96
N LEU A 50 5.03 -9.99 -10.86
CA LEU A 50 3.88 -9.14 -11.13
C LEU A 50 3.78 -8.00 -10.12
N ILE A 51 4.02 -8.29 -8.83
CA ILE A 51 3.98 -7.29 -7.76
C ILE A 51 5.11 -6.27 -7.93
N ASP A 52 6.34 -6.71 -8.21
CA ASP A 52 7.51 -5.84 -8.40
C ASP A 52 7.35 -4.87 -9.59
N ARG A 53 6.49 -5.21 -10.55
CA ARG A 53 6.17 -4.35 -11.70
C ARG A 53 5.03 -3.38 -11.45
N LEU A 54 4.26 -3.56 -10.38
CA LEU A 54 3.22 -2.62 -10.04
C LEU A 54 3.87 -1.34 -9.49
N PRO A 55 3.28 -0.16 -9.76
CA PRO A 55 3.78 1.07 -9.19
C PRO A 55 3.68 1.00 -7.66
N GLU A 56 4.72 1.48 -6.97
CA GLU A 56 4.73 1.56 -5.50
C GLU A 56 3.56 2.40 -4.97
N ASN A 57 3.20 3.44 -5.73
CA ASN A 57 2.09 4.34 -5.42
C ASN A 57 0.94 4.10 -6.40
N LEU A 58 -0.24 3.83 -5.86
CA LEU A 58 -1.48 3.79 -6.65
C LEU A 58 -1.83 5.20 -7.15
N SER A 59 -2.40 5.28 -8.36
CA SER A 59 -2.94 6.54 -8.84
C SER A 59 -4.17 6.95 -8.02
N ALA A 60 -4.52 8.24 -8.01
CA ALA A 60 -5.73 8.71 -7.34
C ALA A 60 -7.00 8.02 -7.87
N GLY A 61 -7.03 7.67 -9.16
CA GLY A 61 -8.14 6.91 -9.76
C GLY A 61 -8.24 5.49 -9.22
N ASP A 62 -7.11 4.78 -9.12
CA ASP A 62 -7.06 3.41 -8.59
C ASP A 62 -7.45 3.37 -7.11
N LEU A 63 -6.97 4.35 -6.33
CA LEU A 63 -7.35 4.52 -4.92
C LEU A 63 -8.86 4.71 -4.77
N ASN A 64 -9.46 5.60 -5.55
CA ASN A 64 -10.90 5.83 -5.49
C ASN A 64 -11.69 4.57 -5.89
N ALA A 65 -11.27 3.85 -6.92
CA ALA A 65 -11.91 2.59 -7.32
C ALA A 65 -11.80 1.49 -6.23
N LEU A 66 -10.67 1.41 -5.54
CA LEU A 66 -10.48 0.51 -4.40
C LEU A 66 -11.38 0.90 -3.23
N ILE A 67 -11.47 2.19 -2.92
CA ILE A 67 -12.38 2.71 -1.90
C ILE A 67 -13.80 2.32 -2.29
N GLU A 68 -14.30 2.67 -3.47
CA GLU A 68 -15.68 2.34 -3.87
C GLU A 68 -16.00 0.85 -3.77
N LYS A 69 -15.03 -0.02 -4.10
CA LYS A 69 -15.24 -1.47 -4.08
C LYS A 69 -15.26 -2.08 -2.68
N PHE A 70 -14.46 -1.55 -1.75
CA PHE A 70 -14.25 -2.16 -0.44
C PHE A 70 -14.76 -1.31 0.73
N TYR A 71 -15.16 -0.07 0.48
CA TYR A 71 -15.68 0.84 1.48
C TYR A 71 -17.16 0.54 1.73
N ASP A 72 -17.40 -0.03 2.90
CA ASP A 72 -18.73 -0.32 3.41
C ASP A 72 -19.14 0.80 4.38
N ASN A 73 -20.05 1.67 3.91
CA ASN A 73 -20.58 2.80 4.67
C ASN A 73 -21.11 2.37 6.05
N GLU A 74 -21.74 1.19 6.14
CA GLU A 74 -22.32 0.71 7.39
C GLU A 74 -21.23 0.30 8.39
N LYS A 75 -20.20 -0.43 7.93
CA LYS A 75 -19.05 -0.78 8.78
C LYS A 75 -18.29 0.46 9.24
N TYR A 76 -18.09 1.42 8.34
CA TYR A 76 -17.43 2.68 8.67
C TYR A 76 -18.22 3.46 9.73
N LEU A 77 -19.54 3.59 9.57
CA LEU A 77 -20.39 4.27 10.55
C LEU A 77 -20.37 3.54 11.91
N ARG A 78 -20.41 2.20 11.91
CA ARG A 78 -20.28 1.39 13.13
C ARG A 78 -18.92 1.59 13.81
N GLN A 79 -17.84 1.72 13.04
CA GLN A 79 -16.51 2.05 13.56
C GLN A 79 -16.49 3.44 14.18
N LEU A 80 -16.98 4.47 13.48
CA LEU A 80 -17.10 5.83 14.01
C LEU A 80 -17.90 5.88 15.31
N LEU A 81 -19.03 5.16 15.37
CA LEU A 81 -19.83 5.08 16.60
C LEU A 81 -19.06 4.44 17.78
N ARG A 82 -18.16 3.48 17.51
CA ARG A 82 -17.30 2.89 18.55
C ARG A 82 -16.24 3.88 19.03
N GLU A 83 -15.60 4.59 18.10
CA GLU A 83 -14.60 5.60 18.41
C GLU A 83 -15.20 6.75 19.24
N VAL A 84 -16.38 7.24 18.86
CA VAL A 84 -17.12 8.28 19.63
C VAL A 84 -17.46 7.80 21.04
N LYS A 85 -17.90 6.54 21.18
CA LYS A 85 -18.17 5.96 22.51
C LYS A 85 -16.89 5.84 23.35
N ALA A 86 -15.78 5.45 22.75
CA ALA A 86 -14.49 5.36 23.43
C ALA A 86 -13.95 6.74 23.83
N ALA A 87 -14.07 7.75 22.97
CA ALA A 87 -13.70 9.14 23.25
C ALA A 87 -14.55 9.72 24.40
N LYS A 88 -15.87 9.49 24.37
CA LYS A 88 -16.76 9.91 25.46
C LYS A 88 -16.43 9.22 26.78
N ALA A 89 -16.10 7.92 26.75
CA ALA A 89 -15.71 7.17 27.94
C ALA A 89 -14.36 7.62 28.52
N SER A 90 -13.44 8.10 27.67
CA SER A 90 -12.15 8.67 28.09
C SER A 90 -12.21 10.15 28.49
N GLY A 91 -13.39 10.77 28.43
CA GLY A 91 -13.61 12.16 28.84
C GLY A 91 -13.15 13.21 27.81
N SER A 92 -12.73 12.80 26.62
CA SER A 92 -12.41 13.73 25.53
C SER A 92 -13.70 14.14 24.82
N ASN A 93 -14.19 15.36 25.11
CA ASN A 93 -15.32 15.98 24.40
C ASN A 93 -14.83 16.55 23.06
N GLU A 94 -14.42 15.68 22.14
CA GLU A 94 -14.13 16.10 20.78
C GLU A 94 -15.46 16.25 20.02
N ASN A 95 -15.80 17.49 19.69
CA ASN A 95 -16.96 17.82 18.86
C ASN A 95 -16.85 17.08 17.52
N LEU A 96 -17.88 16.32 17.16
CA LEU A 96 -17.98 15.54 15.91
C LEU A 96 -17.64 16.34 14.64
N ASP A 97 -17.78 17.67 14.70
CA ASP A 97 -17.42 18.62 13.64
C ASP A 97 -15.94 18.61 13.25
N ILE A 98 -15.04 18.16 14.14
CA ILE A 98 -13.59 18.09 13.87
C ILE A 98 -13.25 16.84 13.06
N ILE A 99 -13.93 15.71 13.32
CA ILE A 99 -13.65 14.42 12.66
C ILE A 99 -14.10 14.42 11.19
N LEU A 100 -15.13 15.18 10.83
CA LEU A 100 -15.57 15.34 9.43
C LEU A 100 -14.64 16.23 8.59
N LYS A 101 -13.83 17.10 9.21
CA LYS A 101 -13.01 18.09 8.51
C LYS A 101 -11.57 17.66 8.23
N THR A 102 -11.09 16.56 8.80
CA THR A 102 -9.67 16.16 8.70
C THR A 102 -9.28 15.53 7.36
N LYS A 103 -10.21 15.24 6.43
CA LYS A 103 -9.87 14.62 5.12
C LYS A 103 -9.55 15.60 3.99
N LYS A 104 -9.19 16.86 4.28
CA LYS A 104 -8.84 17.87 3.25
C LYS A 104 -7.49 18.58 3.43
N LEU A 105 -6.65 18.17 4.38
CA LEU A 105 -5.35 18.81 4.59
C LEU A 105 -4.26 17.76 4.79
N ASP A 106 -3.76 17.19 3.69
CA ASP A 106 -2.38 16.68 3.59
C ASP A 106 -1.98 16.48 2.11
N ALA A 107 -2.25 17.50 1.28
CA ALA A 107 -1.83 17.54 -0.12
C ALA A 107 -0.88 18.71 -0.43
N ARG A 108 -0.29 19.36 0.58
CA ARG A 108 0.53 20.58 0.40
C ARG A 108 1.73 20.71 1.34
N ARG A 109 2.45 19.62 1.59
CA ARG A 109 3.72 19.72 2.32
C ARG A 109 4.67 18.62 1.88
N ASP A 110 5.21 18.74 0.67
CA ASP A 110 6.44 18.08 0.19
C ASP A 110 6.88 18.66 -1.18
N GLN A 111 6.83 19.99 -1.32
CA GLN A 111 7.63 20.70 -2.32
C GLN A 111 8.43 21.76 -1.59
N GLU A 112 9.46 21.31 -0.87
CA GLU A 112 10.54 22.19 -0.43
C GLU A 112 11.75 21.92 -1.32
N GLU A 113 12.25 23.03 -1.85
CA GLU A 113 13.13 23.18 -2.99
C GLU A 113 14.53 22.59 -2.74
N VAL A 114 15.06 21.86 -3.71
CA VAL A 114 16.50 21.58 -3.78
C VAL A 114 17.13 22.56 -4.78
N PRO A 115 18.10 23.40 -4.36
CA PRO A 115 18.73 24.37 -5.24
C PRO A 115 19.81 23.68 -6.07
N VAL A 116 19.69 23.74 -7.40
CA VAL A 116 20.79 23.38 -8.32
C VAL A 116 21.24 24.64 -9.05
N SER A 117 22.08 25.42 -8.39
CA SER A 117 22.89 26.44 -9.05
C SER A 117 24.15 25.79 -9.62
N ASN A 118 24.19 25.55 -10.92
CA ASN A 118 25.41 25.17 -11.62
C ASN A 118 25.91 26.38 -12.44
N PRO A 119 27.17 26.84 -12.27
CA PRO A 119 27.70 27.98 -13.00
C PRO A 119 28.31 27.53 -14.34
N SER A 120 27.70 27.94 -15.45
CA SER A 120 28.33 27.90 -16.78
C SER A 120 28.77 29.31 -17.16
N SER A 121 30.04 29.62 -16.90
CA SER A 121 30.72 30.78 -17.48
C SER A 121 31.18 30.43 -18.90
N LEU A 122 30.48 30.94 -19.91
CA LEU A 122 31.04 31.16 -21.25
C LEU A 122 31.90 32.42 -21.19
N GLY A 123 33.22 32.26 -21.28
CA GLY A 123 34.17 33.34 -21.53
C GLY A 123 34.81 33.11 -22.89
N LYS A 124 34.60 34.07 -23.79
CA LYS A 124 35.25 34.18 -25.10
C LYS A 124 36.75 34.47 -24.97
#